data_AF-A0A658K706-F1
#
_entry.id   AF-A0A658K706-F1
#
_cell.length_a   1.000
_cell.length_b   1.000
_cell.length_c   1.000
_cell.angle_alpha   90.00
_cell.angle_beta   90.00
_cell.angle_gamma   90.00
#
_symmetry.space_group_name_H-M   'P 1'
#
loop_
_entity.id
_entity.type
_entity.pdbx_description
1 polymer ?
#
loop_
_entity_poly.entity_id
_entity_poly.type
_entity_poly.pdbx_seq_one_letter_code
_entity_poly.pdbx_strand_id
1 'polypeptide(L)'
;MCPTGSARVNKNSQIDMFITICRLDGAHMTQLKTLSLALCSTLAGVAPAAVFAEEQKEGFIEGSTLTVLNRNFYMNRDHRNGESSPTGNGYSEAWAQGIIGRFQSGFTQGTFGVGVDAFAMIGIKLDTGDGRNGGRSAFDVLPVDGEGRARDEYTKVGGSLKARAFDTVVNVGDVFPSTPVVAFGDSRLLPE
;
A
#
# COMPACT_ATOMS: atom_id res chain seq x y z
N MET A 1 26.18 35.33 6.55
CA MET A 1 24.84 35.25 7.19
C MET A 1 23.83 34.83 6.13
N CYS A 2 23.18 33.68 6.29
CA CYS A 2 22.12 33.20 5.40
C CYS A 2 20.76 33.50 6.07
N PRO A 3 19.78 34.16 5.40
CA PRO A 3 18.50 34.44 6.03
C PRO A 3 17.60 33.20 6.03
N THR A 4 16.82 33.08 7.10
CA THR A 4 15.81 32.05 7.36
C THR A 4 14.73 32.05 6.26
N GLY A 5 14.49 30.90 5.62
CA GLY A 5 13.43 30.74 4.61
C GLY A 5 12.04 30.73 5.25
N SER A 6 11.12 31.54 4.70
CA SER A 6 9.70 31.58 5.11
C SER A 6 8.87 30.75 4.13
N ALA A 7 8.19 29.72 4.63
CA ALA A 7 7.14 29.02 3.89
C ALA A 7 5.85 29.87 3.90
N ARG A 8 5.13 29.96 2.78
CA ARG A 8 3.81 30.59 2.70
C ARG A 8 2.83 29.63 2.03
N VAL A 9 1.73 29.31 2.71
CA VAL A 9 0.67 28.41 2.24
C VAL A 9 -0.44 29.25 1.59
N ASN A 10 -0.87 28.87 0.39
CA ASN A 10 -2.07 29.44 -0.26
C ASN A 10 -3.26 28.46 -0.17
N LYS A 11 -4.48 29.00 -0.21
CA LYS A 11 -5.80 28.36 -0.01
C LYS A 11 -6.16 27.19 -0.93
N ASN A 12 -5.32 26.80 -1.89
CA ASN A 12 -5.54 25.62 -2.75
C ASN A 12 -4.64 24.42 -2.41
N SER A 13 -3.95 24.43 -1.26
CA SER A 13 -3.24 23.27 -0.70
C SER A 13 -2.22 22.59 -1.65
N GLN A 14 -1.51 23.37 -2.46
CA GLN A 14 -0.27 22.91 -3.11
C GLN A 14 0.93 23.44 -2.33
N ILE A 15 1.88 22.56 -2.03
CA ILE A 15 3.16 22.89 -1.40
C ILE A 15 4.17 23.03 -2.54
N ASP A 16 4.40 24.26 -3.00
CA ASP A 16 5.45 24.53 -3.98
C ASP A 16 6.81 24.50 -3.29
N MET A 17 7.48 23.35 -3.36
CA MET A 17 8.84 23.18 -2.87
C MET A 17 9.82 23.65 -3.95
N PHE A 18 10.19 24.93 -3.90
CA PHE A 18 11.25 25.48 -4.75
C PHE A 18 12.61 24.94 -4.31
N ILE A 19 13.10 23.89 -4.95
CA ILE A 19 14.50 23.47 -4.88
C ILE A 19 15.32 24.53 -5.64
N THR A 20 15.91 25.46 -4.88
CA THR A 20 16.86 26.44 -5.42
C THR A 20 18.25 25.79 -5.43
N ILE A 21 18.73 25.41 -6.61
CA ILE A 21 20.11 24.97 -6.83
C ILE A 21 21.04 26.17 -6.66
N CYS A 22 21.86 26.19 -5.61
CA CYS A 22 22.93 27.17 -5.46
C CYS A 22 24.07 26.84 -6.44
N ARG A 23 24.22 27.64 -7.49
CA ARG A 23 25.42 27.67 -8.33
C ARG A 23 26.25 28.88 -7.91
N LEU A 24 27.44 28.64 -7.35
CA LEU A 24 28.47 29.66 -7.20
C LEU A 24 28.96 30.02 -8.59
N ASP A 25 28.71 31.25 -9.05
CA ASP A 25 29.78 32.06 -9.63
C ASP A 25 29.36 33.53 -9.77
N GLY A 26 30.36 34.40 -9.73
CA GLY A 26 30.21 35.83 -9.52
C GLY A 26 29.62 36.63 -10.68
N ALA A 27 29.17 37.83 -10.27
CA ALA A 27 29.08 39.07 -11.02
C ALA A 27 28.09 39.18 -12.21
N HIS A 28 27.43 40.34 -12.18
CA HIS A 28 26.75 41.04 -13.26
C HIS A 28 25.28 40.70 -13.56
N MET A 29 24.53 41.79 -13.54
CA MET A 29 23.09 41.95 -13.61
C MET A 29 22.60 41.95 -15.07
N THR A 30 21.29 41.65 -15.23
CA THR A 30 20.39 42.07 -16.33
C THR A 30 20.46 41.37 -17.70
N GLN A 31 19.49 40.50 -18.03
CA GLN A 31 18.23 40.83 -18.76
C GLN A 31 17.64 39.58 -19.46
N LEU A 32 16.32 39.42 -19.31
CA LEU A 32 15.47 38.42 -19.95
C LEU A 32 15.45 38.58 -21.48
N LYS A 33 15.34 37.46 -22.21
CA LYS A 33 14.41 37.37 -23.36
C LYS A 33 14.07 35.92 -23.72
N THR A 34 12.84 35.56 -23.42
CA THR A 34 12.09 34.41 -23.93
C THR A 34 12.05 34.44 -25.45
N LEU A 35 12.50 33.38 -26.13
CA LEU A 35 12.20 33.17 -27.55
C LEU A 35 11.99 31.70 -27.88
N SER A 36 10.70 31.40 -28.13
CA SER A 36 10.14 30.46 -29.10
C SER A 36 10.69 29.03 -29.17
N LEU A 37 9.89 28.12 -28.59
CA LEU A 37 9.65 26.78 -29.09
C LEU A 37 9.23 26.85 -30.58
N ALA A 38 10.06 26.33 -31.47
CA ALA A 38 9.64 25.71 -32.73
C ALA A 38 10.81 24.91 -33.32
N LEU A 39 10.49 23.83 -34.02
CA LEU A 39 11.38 22.97 -34.81
C LEU A 39 12.15 21.89 -34.03
N CYS A 40 11.51 20.72 -33.87
CA CYS A 40 12.12 19.44 -34.24
C CYS A 40 11.06 18.32 -34.18
N SER A 41 10.10 18.38 -35.10
CA SER A 41 9.18 17.26 -35.38
C SER A 41 9.47 16.75 -36.77
N THR A 42 10.44 15.82 -36.89
CA THR A 42 10.55 14.80 -37.96
C THR A 42 11.88 14.03 -37.86
N LEU A 43 11.91 12.96 -37.06
CA LEU A 43 12.78 11.79 -37.26
C LEU A 43 12.33 10.65 -36.33
N ALA A 44 11.10 10.16 -36.53
CA ALA A 44 10.68 8.86 -36.00
C ALA A 44 11.16 7.76 -36.95
N GLY A 45 12.48 7.60 -37.01
CA GLY A 45 13.14 6.48 -37.69
C GLY A 45 13.14 5.26 -36.78
N VAL A 46 12.46 4.19 -37.24
CA VAL A 46 12.70 2.76 -36.95
C VAL A 46 13.49 2.48 -35.67
N ALA A 47 12.80 2.37 -34.54
CA ALA A 47 13.34 1.64 -33.38
C ALA A 47 13.03 0.15 -33.59
N PRO A 48 14.03 -0.76 -33.51
CA PRO A 48 13.74 -2.18 -33.46
C PRO A 48 12.83 -2.43 -32.26
N ALA A 49 11.81 -3.27 -32.46
CA ALA A 49 11.03 -3.81 -31.36
C ALA A 49 12.02 -4.49 -30.39
N ALA A 50 12.39 -3.77 -29.33
CA ALA A 50 12.96 -4.37 -28.15
C ALA A 50 11.83 -5.22 -27.57
N VAL A 51 11.76 -6.46 -28.03
CA VAL A 51 11.11 -7.53 -27.30
C VAL A 51 11.89 -7.60 -26.01
N PHE A 52 11.40 -6.92 -24.98
CA PHE A 52 11.76 -7.26 -23.61
C PHE A 52 11.20 -8.66 -23.39
N ALA A 53 11.94 -9.68 -23.83
CA ALA A 53 11.87 -10.96 -23.17
C ALA A 53 12.34 -10.63 -21.76
N GLU A 54 11.39 -10.44 -20.84
CA GLU A 54 11.72 -10.61 -19.42
C GLU A 54 12.35 -11.99 -19.35
N GLU A 55 13.66 -12.01 -19.11
CA GLU A 55 14.37 -13.18 -18.65
C GLU A 55 13.54 -13.68 -17.47
N GLN A 56 12.75 -14.73 -17.69
CA GLN A 56 11.99 -15.36 -16.62
C GLN A 56 13.04 -15.69 -15.58
N LYS A 57 13.01 -14.97 -14.46
CA LYS A 57 13.92 -15.20 -13.36
C LYS A 57 13.61 -16.58 -12.81
N GLU A 58 14.21 -17.59 -13.43
CA GLU A 58 14.00 -18.99 -13.14
C GLU A 58 14.89 -19.36 -11.97
N GLY A 59 14.27 -19.51 -10.81
CA GLY A 59 14.98 -19.88 -9.61
C GLY A 59 14.15 -19.54 -8.39
N PHE A 60 14.48 -20.21 -7.29
CA PHE A 60 13.79 -20.00 -6.02
C PHE A 60 14.00 -18.56 -5.52
N ILE A 61 15.22 -18.04 -5.61
CA ILE A 61 15.59 -16.70 -5.15
C ILE A 61 15.32 -15.66 -6.23
N GLU A 62 15.69 -15.96 -7.47
CA GLU A 62 15.59 -15.05 -8.60
C GLU A 62 14.11 -14.73 -8.89
N GLY A 63 13.23 -15.73 -8.79
CA GLY A 63 11.79 -15.57 -8.91
C GLY A 63 11.09 -15.09 -7.65
N SER A 64 11.83 -14.72 -6.59
CA SER A 64 11.22 -14.21 -5.36
C SER A 64 10.73 -12.77 -5.51
N THR A 65 9.56 -12.50 -4.96
CA THR A 65 8.96 -11.16 -4.88
C THR A 65 8.64 -10.82 -3.43
N LEU A 66 8.95 -9.57 -3.05
CA LEU A 66 8.57 -8.99 -1.77
C LEU A 66 7.73 -7.75 -2.05
N THR A 67 6.48 -7.77 -1.57
CA THR A 67 5.57 -6.64 -1.67
C THR A 67 5.29 -6.11 -0.28
N VAL A 68 5.42 -4.79 -0.11
CA VAL A 68 5.04 -4.11 1.13
C VAL A 68 3.95 -3.10 0.80
N LEU A 69 2.76 -3.35 1.33
CA LEU A 69 1.62 -2.44 1.21
C LEU A 69 1.47 -1.66 2.51
N ASN A 70 1.51 -0.33 2.38
CA ASN A 70 1.26 0.58 3.49
C ASN A 70 -0.11 1.24 3.30
N ARG A 71 -1.05 0.93 4.20
CA ARG A 71 -2.47 1.29 4.08
C ARG A 71 -2.87 2.20 5.25
N ASN A 72 -3.17 3.46 4.97
CA ASN A 72 -3.91 4.30 5.93
C ASN A 72 -5.41 4.10 5.69
N PHE A 73 -6.17 3.71 6.71
CA PHE A 73 -7.57 3.35 6.58
C PHE A 73 -8.41 4.10 7.60
N TYR A 74 -9.32 4.93 7.11
CA TYR A 74 -10.32 5.63 7.90
C TYR A 74 -11.71 5.16 7.48
N MET A 75 -12.52 4.73 8.45
CA MET A 75 -13.89 4.29 8.23
C MET A 75 -14.81 4.92 9.25
N ASN A 76 -15.89 5.52 8.74
CA ASN A 76 -16.94 6.11 9.54
C ASN A 76 -18.29 5.60 9.00
N ARG A 77 -19.14 5.08 9.88
CA ARG A 77 -20.54 4.77 9.57
C ARG A 77 -21.46 5.49 10.53
N ASP A 78 -22.28 6.31 9.93
CA ASP A 78 -23.38 7.01 10.56
C ASP A 78 -24.62 6.10 10.62
N HIS A 79 -25.14 5.89 11.83
CA HIS A 79 -26.36 5.13 12.11
C HIS A 79 -27.51 6.13 12.32
N ARG A 80 -28.10 6.56 11.21
CA ARG A 80 -29.14 7.62 11.19
C ARG A 80 -30.40 7.34 12.00
N ASN A 81 -30.63 6.07 12.37
CA ASN A 81 -31.77 5.66 13.19
C ASN A 81 -31.39 5.34 14.65
N GLY A 82 -30.21 5.75 15.14
CA GLY A 82 -29.81 5.79 16.57
C GLY A 82 -29.75 4.44 17.30
N GLU A 83 -30.89 3.78 17.44
CA GLU A 83 -31.15 2.47 18.05
C GLU A 83 -30.34 1.33 17.40
N SER A 84 -29.96 1.47 16.12
CA SER A 84 -29.17 0.46 15.40
C SER A 84 -27.66 0.57 15.63
N SER A 85 -27.20 1.56 16.40
CA SER A 85 -25.78 1.72 16.70
C SER A 85 -25.35 0.76 17.81
N PRO A 86 -24.34 -0.10 17.58
CA PRO A 86 -23.79 -1.00 18.62
C PRO A 86 -23.23 -0.25 19.83
N THR A 87 -23.02 1.06 19.72
CA THR A 87 -22.46 1.93 20.77
C THR A 87 -23.47 2.88 21.41
N GLY A 88 -24.71 2.94 20.90
CA GLY A 88 -25.71 3.92 21.34
C GLY A 88 -25.38 5.39 20.98
N ASN A 89 -24.27 5.63 20.28
CA ASN A 89 -23.74 6.97 19.99
C ASN A 89 -24.14 7.49 18.60
N GLY A 90 -24.97 6.75 17.87
CA GLY A 90 -25.45 7.12 16.53
C GLY A 90 -24.42 7.01 15.40
N TYR A 91 -23.15 6.75 15.68
CA TYR A 91 -22.12 6.51 14.66
C TYR A 91 -21.00 5.60 15.18
N SER A 92 -20.16 5.11 14.27
CA SER A 92 -18.98 4.31 14.59
C SER A 92 -17.83 4.70 13.67
N GLU A 93 -16.63 4.78 14.24
CA GLU A 93 -15.48 5.39 13.58
C GLU A 93 -14.18 4.70 14.00
N ALA A 94 -13.32 4.43 13.03
CA ALA A 94 -11.99 3.89 13.24
C ALA A 94 -11.00 4.47 12.22
N TRP A 95 -9.84 4.88 12.73
CA TRP A 95 -8.67 5.26 11.96
C TRP A 95 -7.48 4.39 12.37
N ALA A 96 -6.88 3.72 11.39
CA ALA A 96 -5.76 2.84 11.63
C ALA A 96 -4.79 2.82 10.44
N GLN A 97 -3.55 2.43 10.73
CA GLN A 97 -2.48 2.20 9.76
C GLN A 97 -2.18 0.70 9.67
N GLY A 98 -2.22 0.14 8.47
CA GLY A 98 -1.88 -1.26 8.20
C GLY A 98 -0.58 -1.32 7.41
N ILE A 99 0.33 -2.19 7.83
CA ILE A 99 1.54 -2.53 7.07
C ILE A 99 1.47 -4.01 6.77
N ILE A 100 1.40 -4.35 5.48
CA ILE A 100 1.23 -5.72 4.99
C ILE A 100 2.45 -6.08 4.14
N GLY A 101 3.30 -6.96 4.66
CA GLY A 101 4.38 -7.59 3.93
C GLY A 101 3.93 -8.93 3.37
N ARG A 102 4.17 -9.16 2.08
CA ARG A 102 3.96 -10.43 1.40
C ARG A 102 5.24 -10.83 0.69
N PHE A 103 5.75 -12.00 1.03
CA PHE A 103 6.90 -12.62 0.40
C PHE A 103 6.43 -13.86 -0.36
N GLN A 104 6.77 -13.94 -1.63
CA GLN A 104 6.50 -15.10 -2.45
C GLN A 104 7.80 -15.54 -3.09
N SER A 105 8.26 -16.74 -2.80
CA SER A 105 9.46 -17.26 -3.47
C SER A 105 9.14 -17.74 -4.88
N GLY A 106 10.16 -17.85 -5.72
CA GLY A 106 10.05 -18.53 -7.01
C GLY A 106 9.92 -20.05 -6.83
N PHE A 107 9.77 -20.77 -7.94
CA PHE A 107 9.83 -22.23 -7.92
C PHE A 107 11.26 -22.71 -8.17
N THR A 108 11.65 -23.81 -7.54
CA THR A 108 12.90 -24.51 -7.86
C THR A 108 12.93 -24.97 -9.32
N GLN A 109 14.11 -24.99 -9.94
CA GLN A 109 14.31 -25.44 -11.30
C GLN A 109 14.09 -26.96 -11.42
N GLY A 110 13.35 -27.40 -12.44
CA GLY A 110 13.08 -28.82 -12.73
C GLY A 110 11.60 -29.12 -13.02
N THR A 111 11.29 -30.39 -13.32
CA THR A 111 9.92 -30.87 -13.59
C THR A 111 8.97 -30.67 -12.40
N PHE A 112 9.52 -30.74 -11.19
CA PHE A 112 8.82 -30.45 -9.95
C PHE A 112 9.44 -29.20 -9.33
N GLY A 113 8.62 -28.16 -9.17
CA GLY A 113 8.99 -26.92 -8.53
C GLY A 113 8.44 -26.88 -7.11
N VAL A 114 9.26 -26.53 -6.13
CA VAL A 114 8.79 -26.20 -4.78
C VAL A 114 9.05 -24.73 -4.48
N GLY A 115 8.17 -24.16 -3.66
CA GLY A 115 8.20 -22.77 -3.24
C GLY A 115 7.56 -22.60 -1.87
N VAL A 116 7.78 -21.43 -1.30
CA VAL A 116 7.23 -20.98 -0.02
C VAL A 116 6.69 -19.56 -0.17
N ASP A 117 5.50 -19.34 0.34
CA ASP A 117 4.90 -18.01 0.48
C ASP A 117 4.76 -17.70 1.98
N ALA A 118 4.99 -16.44 2.34
CA ALA A 118 4.89 -15.95 3.71
C ALA A 118 4.29 -14.55 3.72
N PHE A 119 3.57 -14.23 4.79
CA PHE A 119 3.08 -12.87 5.01
C PHE A 119 3.23 -12.47 6.48
N ALA A 120 3.42 -11.17 6.68
CA ALA A 120 3.43 -10.54 7.97
C ALA A 120 2.66 -9.22 7.87
N MET A 121 1.69 -9.03 8.74
CA MET A 121 0.76 -7.92 8.69
C MET A 121 0.61 -7.35 10.08
N ILE A 122 0.71 -6.02 10.22
CA ILE A 122 0.48 -5.31 11.46
C ILE A 122 -0.51 -4.17 11.23
N GLY A 123 -1.48 -4.04 12.12
CA GLY A 123 -2.43 -2.95 12.18
C GLY A 123 -2.18 -2.14 13.44
N ILE A 124 -2.05 -0.83 13.29
CA ILE A 124 -1.78 0.14 14.36
C ILE A 124 -2.98 1.08 14.42
N LYS A 125 -3.57 1.20 15.60
CA LYS A 125 -4.66 2.14 15.89
C LYS A 125 -4.12 3.56 15.95
N LEU A 126 -4.70 4.45 15.15
CA LEU A 126 -4.40 5.88 15.18
C LEU A 126 -5.45 6.63 16.00
N ASP A 127 -6.72 6.33 15.74
CA ASP A 127 -7.83 6.88 16.49
C ASP A 127 -9.05 5.96 16.44
N THR A 128 -9.51 5.55 17.61
CA THR A 128 -10.88 5.08 17.83
C THR A 128 -11.13 5.15 19.33
N GLY A 129 -12.22 5.82 19.72
CA GLY A 129 -12.55 6.02 21.13
C GLY A 129 -13.24 4.80 21.72
N ASP A 130 -13.11 4.62 23.03
CA ASP A 130 -13.88 3.64 23.80
C ASP A 130 -15.37 4.01 23.71
N GLY A 131 -16.10 3.36 22.81
CA GLY A 131 -17.48 3.71 22.43
C GLY A 131 -17.69 4.22 21.00
N ARG A 132 -16.63 4.42 20.20
CA ARG A 132 -16.73 4.63 18.74
C ARG A 132 -16.39 3.38 17.93
N ASN A 133 -15.68 2.43 18.51
CA ASN A 133 -15.29 1.20 17.82
C ASN A 133 -16.41 0.14 17.66
N GLY A 134 -17.64 0.43 18.11
CA GLY A 134 -18.68 -0.59 18.16
C GLY A 134 -18.49 -1.51 19.37
N GLY A 135 -19.38 -1.49 20.37
CA GLY A 135 -19.44 -2.60 21.32
C GLY A 135 -19.59 -3.89 20.52
N ARG A 136 -18.60 -4.78 20.60
CA ARG A 136 -18.44 -5.95 19.71
C ARG A 136 -18.36 -5.60 18.20
N SER A 137 -17.29 -4.91 17.80
CA SER A 137 -16.64 -5.08 16.48
C SER A 137 -17.48 -4.89 15.21
N ALA A 138 -18.65 -4.23 15.22
CA ALA A 138 -19.47 -4.10 14.00
C ALA A 138 -18.77 -3.42 12.79
N PHE A 139 -17.56 -2.91 13.00
CA PHE A 139 -16.66 -2.34 12.00
C PHE A 139 -15.52 -3.25 11.56
N ASP A 140 -15.13 -4.26 12.35
CA ASP A 140 -14.02 -5.21 12.08
C ASP A 140 -12.73 -4.58 11.53
N VAL A 141 -12.47 -3.29 11.85
CA VAL A 141 -11.23 -2.61 11.46
C VAL A 141 -10.11 -2.94 12.45
N LEU A 142 -10.44 -3.03 13.74
CA LEU A 142 -9.52 -3.34 14.83
C LEU A 142 -10.17 -4.38 15.76
N PRO A 143 -9.43 -5.37 16.25
CA PRO A 143 -9.96 -6.31 17.23
C PRO A 143 -10.27 -5.61 18.55
N VAL A 144 -11.30 -6.10 19.25
CA VAL A 144 -11.74 -5.60 20.56
C VAL A 144 -11.43 -6.60 21.68
N ASP A 145 -11.17 -6.10 22.88
CA ASP A 145 -11.05 -6.94 24.08
C ASP A 145 -12.42 -7.34 24.67
N GLY A 146 -12.43 -8.12 25.75
CA GLY A 146 -13.65 -8.59 26.41
C GLY A 146 -14.48 -7.46 27.02
N GLU A 147 -13.83 -6.33 27.31
CA GLU A 147 -14.41 -5.09 27.79
C GLU A 147 -14.91 -4.18 26.65
N GLY A 148 -14.72 -4.57 25.38
CA GLY A 148 -15.18 -3.84 24.21
C GLY A 148 -14.27 -2.70 23.75
N ARG A 149 -13.05 -2.62 24.27
CA ARG A 149 -12.04 -1.60 23.90
C ARG A 149 -11.25 -2.05 22.69
N ALA A 150 -10.99 -1.12 21.77
CA ALA A 150 -10.17 -1.38 20.59
C ALA A 150 -8.71 -1.60 20.99
N ARG A 151 -8.11 -2.70 20.51
CA ARG A 151 -6.67 -2.94 20.69
C ARG A 151 -5.85 -1.87 19.97
N ASP A 152 -4.75 -1.43 20.60
CA ASP A 152 -3.83 -0.44 20.02
C ASP A 152 -3.08 -0.98 18.81
N GLU A 153 -2.82 -2.28 18.79
CA GLU A 153 -2.16 -2.95 17.70
C GLU A 153 -2.64 -4.39 17.57
N TYR A 154 -2.54 -4.95 16.37
CA TYR A 154 -2.75 -6.38 16.14
C TYR A 154 -1.93 -6.85 14.96
N THR A 155 -1.44 -8.08 15.05
CA THR A 155 -0.52 -8.66 14.07
C THR A 155 -1.04 -10.01 13.59
N LYS A 156 -0.92 -10.25 12.29
CA LYS A 156 -1.17 -11.55 11.65
C LYS A 156 0.10 -11.97 10.90
N VAL A 157 0.56 -13.18 11.15
CA VAL A 157 1.68 -13.80 10.44
C VAL A 157 1.27 -15.19 10.01
N GLY A 158 1.71 -15.61 8.83
CA GLY A 158 1.35 -16.90 8.27
C GLY A 158 2.14 -17.21 7.03
N GLY A 159 1.89 -18.40 6.47
CA GLY A 159 2.58 -18.84 5.27
C GLY A 159 2.02 -20.14 4.70
N SER A 160 2.45 -20.44 3.48
CA SER A 160 2.08 -21.64 2.78
C SER A 160 3.24 -22.22 1.99
N LEU A 161 3.22 -23.54 1.82
CA LEU A 161 4.09 -24.27 0.92
C LEU A 161 3.38 -24.42 -0.41
N LYS A 162 4.11 -24.18 -1.50
CA LYS A 162 3.60 -24.36 -2.85
C LYS A 162 4.43 -25.36 -3.63
N ALA A 163 3.76 -26.26 -4.34
CA ALA A 163 4.37 -27.22 -5.23
C ALA A 163 3.74 -27.10 -6.61
N ARG A 164 4.57 -27.16 -7.65
CA ARG A 164 4.15 -27.12 -9.05
C ARG A 164 4.64 -28.38 -9.76
N ALA A 165 3.74 -29.03 -10.48
CA ALA A 165 4.05 -30.09 -11.42
C ALA A 165 3.27 -29.82 -12.71
N PHE A 166 3.99 -29.64 -13.82
CA PHE A 166 3.41 -29.24 -15.11
C PHE A 166 2.58 -27.93 -14.95
N ASP A 167 1.31 -27.94 -15.36
CA ASP A 167 0.35 -26.82 -15.22
C ASP A 167 -0.43 -26.84 -13.89
N THR A 168 -0.13 -27.77 -12.99
CA THR A 168 -0.81 -27.87 -11.70
C THR A 168 0.02 -27.23 -10.61
N VAL A 169 -0.59 -26.31 -9.85
CA VAL A 169 -0.01 -25.72 -8.64
C VAL A 169 -0.88 -26.10 -7.44
N VAL A 170 -0.25 -26.63 -6.40
CA VAL A 170 -0.87 -26.98 -5.13
C VAL A 170 -0.26 -26.11 -4.05
N ASN A 171 -1.10 -25.43 -3.27
CA ASN A 171 -0.69 -24.62 -2.13
C ASN A 171 -1.27 -25.23 -0.84
N VAL A 172 -0.47 -25.32 0.21
CA VAL A 172 -0.85 -25.90 1.51
C VAL A 172 -0.43 -24.95 2.63
N GLY A 173 -1.37 -24.53 3.46
CA GLY A 173 -1.17 -23.56 4.55
C GLY A 173 -2.11 -22.37 4.42
N ASP A 174 -1.64 -21.20 4.80
CA ASP A 174 -2.41 -19.97 4.69
C ASP A 174 -2.40 -19.43 3.25
N VAL A 175 -3.59 -19.31 2.65
CA VAL A 175 -3.78 -18.90 1.26
C VAL A 175 -4.82 -17.79 1.16
N PHE A 176 -4.68 -16.94 0.16
CA PHE A 176 -5.62 -15.85 -0.14
C PHE A 176 -6.44 -16.18 -1.40
N PRO A 177 -7.51 -16.99 -1.31
CA PRO A 177 -8.30 -17.40 -2.47
C PRO A 177 -9.13 -16.23 -3.02
N SER A 178 -9.12 -16.02 -4.33
CA SER A 178 -9.97 -15.03 -5.00
C SER A 178 -10.83 -15.73 -6.05
N THR A 179 -11.78 -16.54 -5.58
CA THR A 179 -12.73 -17.27 -6.43
C THR A 179 -14.14 -16.75 -6.23
N PRO A 180 -15.06 -16.94 -7.19
CA PRO A 180 -16.46 -16.51 -7.01
C PRO A 180 -17.18 -17.20 -5.84
N VAL A 181 -16.70 -18.37 -5.40
CA VAL A 181 -17.31 -19.15 -4.32
C VAL A 181 -16.68 -18.80 -2.97
N VAL A 182 -15.36 -18.62 -2.94
CA VAL A 182 -14.60 -18.26 -1.73
C VAL A 182 -13.60 -17.16 -2.09
N ALA A 183 -13.75 -16.02 -1.41
CA ALA A 183 -12.88 -14.85 -1.55
C ALA A 183 -12.39 -14.44 -0.16
N PHE A 184 -11.08 -14.21 -0.01
CA PHE A 184 -10.55 -13.59 1.20
C PHE A 184 -11.09 -12.16 1.36
N GLY A 185 -11.41 -11.76 2.58
CA GLY A 185 -11.88 -10.41 2.87
C GLY A 185 -10.72 -9.42 2.90
N ASP A 186 -10.68 -8.44 2.00
CA ASP A 186 -9.72 -7.31 2.03
C ASP A 186 -10.42 -5.94 2.16
N SER A 187 -11.66 -5.94 2.66
CA SER A 187 -12.48 -4.73 2.77
C SER A 187 -12.23 -3.93 4.07
N ARG A 188 -11.23 -4.32 4.86
CA ARG A 188 -10.86 -3.74 6.15
C ARG A 188 -9.36 -3.41 6.18
N LEU A 189 -8.82 -3.16 7.36
CA LEU A 189 -7.42 -2.76 7.50
C LEU A 189 -6.46 -3.86 7.04
N LEU A 190 -6.62 -5.08 7.54
CA LEU A 190 -5.83 -6.25 7.16
C LEU A 190 -6.71 -7.32 6.50
N PRO A 191 -6.17 -8.05 5.50
CA PRO A 191 -6.81 -9.22 4.93
C PRO A 191 -7.23 -10.27 5.96
N GLU A 192 -8.34 -10.95 5.69
CA GLU A 192 -8.80 -12.13 6.43
C GLU A 192 -7.89 -13.33 6.24
#